data_AF-A0A2H1VW39-F1
#
_entry.id   AF-A0A2H1VW39-F1
#
_cell.length_a   1.000
_cell.length_b   1.000
_cell.length_c   1.000
_cell.angle_alpha   90.00
_cell.angle_beta   90.00
_cell.angle_gamma   90.00
#
_symmetry.space_group_name_H-M   'P 1'
#
loop_
_entity.id
_entity.type
_entity.pdbx_description
1 polymer ?
#
loop_
_entity_poly.entity_id
_entity_poly.type
_entity_poly.pdbx_seq_one_letter_code
_entity_poly.pdbx_strand_id
1 'polypeptide(L)'
;MSSASAAEEIDEAKEREHFRAVVTAFKYYKLCSLDRIHKSEKIISILPQSHQRRLEKYKTYLAKFKKCLDTNNNVVHLIIKDVDTMFENVDHSVTDTSGTNGVESFGCNYNNCEIASQKQHKMQHDVEKVQSVLKNIVRDWSDMGAEERKQCYKPILDEMEERFSLDEY
;
A
#
# COMPACT_ATOMS: atom_id res chain seq x y z
N MET A 1 -9.25 36.65 -10.02
CA MET A 1 -9.83 35.78 -8.98
C MET A 1 -10.86 34.91 -9.67
N SER A 2 -10.47 33.69 -10.02
CA SER A 2 -11.35 32.72 -10.69
C SER A 2 -12.18 32.06 -9.61
N SER A 3 -13.47 32.39 -9.53
CA SER A 3 -14.40 31.62 -8.69
C SER A 3 -14.57 30.27 -9.36
N ALA A 4 -14.00 29.21 -8.77
CA ALA A 4 -14.33 27.85 -9.17
C ALA A 4 -15.87 27.69 -9.09
N SER A 5 -16.44 27.00 -10.05
CA SER A 5 -17.87 26.69 -10.04
C SER A 5 -18.17 25.76 -8.86
N ALA A 6 -19.38 25.85 -8.28
CA ALA A 6 -19.77 24.96 -7.18
C ALA A 6 -19.65 23.46 -7.53
N ALA A 7 -19.65 23.10 -8.82
CA ALA A 7 -19.40 21.74 -9.29
C ALA A 7 -17.92 21.33 -9.17
N GLU A 8 -16.97 22.25 -9.44
CA GLU A 8 -15.53 22.02 -9.27
C GLU A 8 -15.16 21.88 -7.80
N GLU A 9 -15.72 22.72 -6.91
CA GLU A 9 -15.48 22.61 -5.46
C GLU A 9 -15.96 21.25 -4.88
N ILE A 10 -17.08 20.72 -5.38
CA ILE A 10 -17.61 19.41 -5.00
C ILE A 10 -16.70 18.28 -5.50
N ASP A 11 -16.09 18.43 -6.67
CA ASP A 11 -15.18 17.44 -7.25
C ASP A 11 -13.85 17.40 -6.47
N GLU A 12 -13.27 18.56 -6.17
CA GLU A 12 -12.07 18.70 -5.33
C GLU A 12 -12.27 18.10 -3.93
N ALA A 13 -13.46 18.28 -3.33
CA ALA A 13 -13.77 17.67 -2.03
C ALA A 13 -13.77 16.14 -2.09
N LYS A 14 -14.35 15.56 -3.15
CA LYS A 14 -14.38 14.10 -3.35
C LYS A 14 -13.00 13.55 -3.65
N GLU A 15 -12.19 14.26 -4.44
CA GLU A 15 -10.80 13.87 -4.71
C GLU A 15 -9.98 13.85 -3.42
N ARG A 16 -10.11 14.87 -2.56
CA ARG A 16 -9.45 14.90 -1.24
C ARG A 16 -9.89 13.77 -0.34
N GLU A 17 -11.18 13.45 -0.30
CA GLU A 17 -11.68 12.32 0.48
C GLU A 17 -11.11 10.99 -0.04
N HIS A 18 -11.12 10.80 -1.36
CA HIS A 18 -10.57 9.62 -2.00
C HIS A 18 -9.07 9.48 -1.73
N PHE A 19 -8.31 10.56 -1.83
CA PHE A 19 -6.89 10.60 -1.51
C PHE A 19 -6.62 10.20 -0.05
N ARG A 20 -7.37 10.78 0.91
CA ARG A 20 -7.27 10.38 2.33
C ARG A 20 -7.58 8.90 2.51
N ALA A 21 -8.55 8.35 1.78
CA ALA A 21 -8.87 6.93 1.81
C ALA A 21 -7.72 6.05 1.27
N VAL A 22 -7.03 6.49 0.21
CA VAL A 22 -5.83 5.82 -0.32
C VAL A 22 -4.71 5.85 0.72
N VAL A 23 -4.36 7.01 1.28
CA VAL A 23 -3.33 7.13 2.34
C VAL A 23 -3.67 6.23 3.53
N THR A 24 -4.94 6.19 3.91
CA THR A 24 -5.44 5.29 4.95
C THR A 24 -5.17 3.82 4.58
N ALA A 25 -5.43 3.39 3.36
CA ALA A 25 -5.14 2.02 2.92
C ALA A 25 -3.65 1.66 3.05
N PHE A 26 -2.74 2.56 2.70
CA PHE A 26 -1.29 2.37 2.92
C PHE A 26 -0.97 2.24 4.42
N LYS A 27 -1.52 3.10 5.28
CA LYS A 27 -1.34 3.02 6.75
C LYS A 27 -1.81 1.67 7.33
N TYR A 28 -2.89 1.11 6.80
CA TYR A 28 -3.48 -0.16 7.26
C TYR A 28 -2.91 -1.42 6.60
N TYR A 29 -2.00 -1.30 5.62
CA TYR A 29 -1.40 -2.43 4.90
C TYR A 29 -0.90 -3.55 5.82
N LYS A 30 -0.09 -3.20 6.83
CA LYS A 30 0.46 -4.17 7.78
C LYS A 30 -0.60 -4.76 8.69
N LEU A 31 -1.58 -3.98 9.15
CA LEU A 31 -2.64 -4.47 10.03
C LEU A 31 -3.46 -5.58 9.35
N CYS A 32 -3.98 -5.29 8.16
CA CYS A 32 -4.82 -6.24 7.43
C CYS A 32 -4.03 -7.48 6.98
N SER A 33 -2.74 -7.30 6.63
CA SER A 33 -1.88 -8.42 6.28
C SER A 33 -1.55 -9.31 7.48
N LEU A 34 -1.37 -8.73 8.68
CA LEU A 34 -1.15 -9.49 9.93
C LEU A 34 -2.38 -10.29 10.36
N ASP A 35 -3.59 -9.74 10.22
CA ASP A 35 -4.83 -10.44 10.59
C ASP A 35 -4.95 -11.80 9.87
N ARG A 36 -4.61 -11.86 8.57
CA ARG A 36 -4.59 -13.12 7.81
C ARG A 36 -3.58 -14.13 8.36
N ILE A 37 -2.41 -13.64 8.80
CA ILE A 37 -1.37 -14.50 9.40
C ILE A 37 -1.83 -15.00 10.77
N HIS A 38 -2.36 -14.12 11.63
CA HIS A 38 -2.85 -14.50 12.96
C HIS A 38 -4.01 -15.49 12.89
N LYS A 39 -4.95 -15.32 11.94
CA LYS A 39 -6.00 -16.31 11.66
C LYS A 39 -5.39 -17.68 11.33
N SER A 40 -4.38 -17.71 10.47
CA SER A 40 -3.68 -18.96 10.10
C SER A 40 -2.98 -19.60 11.29
N GLU A 41 -2.28 -18.82 12.12
CA GLU A 41 -1.63 -19.31 13.34
C GLU A 41 -2.62 -19.84 14.37
N LYS A 42 -3.75 -19.14 14.57
CA LYS A 42 -4.83 -19.58 15.45
C LYS A 42 -5.41 -20.91 14.98
N ILE A 43 -5.67 -21.06 13.68
CA ILE A 43 -6.12 -22.35 13.11
C ILE A 43 -5.09 -23.45 13.38
N ILE A 44 -3.80 -23.20 13.19
CA ILE A 44 -2.77 -24.21 13.48
C ILE A 44 -2.77 -24.58 14.96
N SER A 45 -2.92 -23.62 15.87
CA SER A 45 -2.89 -23.87 17.32
C SER A 45 -4.05 -24.74 17.82
N ILE A 46 -5.20 -24.73 17.14
CA ILE A 46 -6.36 -25.54 17.54
C ILE A 46 -6.32 -26.97 16.96
N LEU A 47 -5.42 -27.25 16.01
CA LEU A 47 -5.30 -28.58 15.41
C LEU A 47 -4.69 -29.59 16.40
N PRO A 48 -4.96 -30.90 16.25
CA PRO A 48 -4.30 -31.92 17.07
C PRO A 48 -2.78 -31.92 16.89
N GLN A 49 -2.04 -32.33 17.94
CA GLN A 49 -0.57 -32.27 17.98
C GLN A 49 0.12 -33.02 16.83
N SER A 50 -0.50 -34.08 16.30
CA SER A 50 0.00 -34.83 15.14
C SER A 50 0.00 -33.99 13.87
N HIS A 51 -1.08 -33.23 13.63
CA HIS A 51 -1.21 -32.34 12.49
C HIS A 51 -0.34 -31.09 12.64
N GLN A 52 -0.24 -30.53 13.85
CA GLN A 52 0.65 -29.40 14.11
C GLN A 52 2.10 -29.72 13.77
N ARG A 53 2.60 -30.91 14.15
CA ARG A 53 3.96 -31.36 13.85
C ARG A 53 4.23 -31.46 12.34
N ARG A 54 3.22 -31.81 11.53
CA ARG A 54 3.35 -31.85 10.07
C ARG A 54 3.44 -30.47 9.43
N LEU A 55 3.00 -29.43 10.14
CA LEU A 55 2.95 -28.04 9.66
C LEU A 55 4.13 -27.18 10.13
N GLU A 56 5.20 -27.77 10.67
CA GLU A 56 6.35 -27.03 11.22
C GLU A 56 7.03 -26.12 10.17
N LYS A 57 7.14 -26.61 8.92
CA LYS A 57 7.63 -25.82 7.79
C LYS A 57 6.72 -24.63 7.50
N TYR A 58 5.40 -24.81 7.63
CA TYR A 58 4.43 -23.74 7.41
C TYR A 58 4.48 -22.70 8.52
N LYS A 59 4.63 -23.10 9.80
CA LYS A 59 4.88 -22.16 10.92
C LYS A 59 6.13 -21.32 10.68
N THR A 60 7.22 -21.95 10.26
CA THR A 60 8.46 -21.26 9.90
C THR A 60 8.25 -20.27 8.74
N TYR A 61 7.46 -20.67 7.73
CA TYR A 61 7.08 -19.77 6.63
C TYR A 61 6.28 -18.56 7.13
N LEU A 62 5.28 -18.75 8.01
CA LEU A 62 4.51 -17.64 8.57
C LEU A 62 5.39 -16.65 9.36
N ALA A 63 6.36 -17.16 10.12
CA ALA A 63 7.34 -16.30 10.82
C ALA A 63 8.21 -15.50 9.84
N LYS A 64 8.70 -16.13 8.77
CA LYS A 64 9.42 -15.43 7.70
C LYS A 64 8.53 -14.39 7.02
N PHE A 65 7.27 -14.74 6.77
CA PHE A 65 6.31 -13.85 6.12
C PHE A 65 6.02 -12.60 6.97
N LYS A 66 5.90 -12.73 8.30
CA LYS A 66 5.82 -11.57 9.21
C LYS A 66 7.03 -10.64 9.07
N LYS A 67 8.25 -11.20 9.03
CA LYS A 67 9.47 -10.40 8.85
C LYS A 67 9.49 -9.67 7.50
N CYS A 68 9.10 -10.35 6.42
CA CYS A 68 8.97 -9.70 5.10
C CYS A 68 7.91 -8.60 5.11
N LEU A 69 6.80 -8.82 5.81
CA LEU A 69 5.74 -7.83 5.96
C LEU A 69 6.25 -6.58 6.70
N ASP A 70 7.10 -6.73 7.72
CA ASP A 70 7.72 -5.59 8.39
C ASP A 70 8.63 -4.79 7.45
N THR A 71 9.44 -5.47 6.63
CA THR A 71 10.29 -4.81 5.63
C THR A 71 9.44 -4.08 4.58
N ASN A 72 8.40 -4.72 4.05
CA ASN A 72 7.48 -4.09 3.09
C ASN A 72 6.75 -2.91 3.72
N ASN A 73 6.39 -3.00 4.99
CA ASN A 73 5.75 -1.90 5.71
C ASN A 73 6.66 -0.68 5.78
N ASN A 74 7.97 -0.85 5.97
CA ASN A 74 8.91 0.28 5.93
C ASN A 74 8.89 0.97 4.55
N VAL A 75 8.86 0.21 3.46
CA VAL A 75 8.72 0.77 2.10
C VAL A 75 7.41 1.52 1.94
N VAL A 76 6.30 0.93 2.41
CA VAL A 76 4.98 1.58 2.42
C VAL A 76 5.00 2.90 3.18
N HIS A 77 5.71 2.96 4.32
CA HIS A 77 5.87 4.19 5.10
C HIS A 77 6.69 5.24 4.36
N LEU A 78 7.74 4.82 3.64
CA LEU A 78 8.52 5.73 2.79
C LEU A 78 7.68 6.31 1.65
N ILE A 79 6.78 5.53 1.04
CA ILE A 79 5.88 6.01 -0.02
C ILE A 79 4.96 7.12 0.50
N ILE A 80 4.47 7.01 1.74
CA ILE A 80 3.50 7.96 2.31
C ILE A 80 4.11 9.06 3.18
N LYS A 81 5.43 9.10 3.33
CA LYS A 81 6.12 9.97 4.29
C LYS A 81 5.86 11.46 4.02
N ASP A 82 6.01 11.87 2.77
CA ASP A 82 5.93 13.29 2.37
C ASP A 82 4.58 13.63 1.73
N VAL A 83 3.64 12.69 1.75
CA VAL A 83 2.32 12.80 1.12
C VAL A 83 1.47 13.86 1.80
N ASP A 84 1.68 14.09 3.10
CA ASP A 84 1.04 15.17 3.82
C ASP A 84 1.52 16.54 3.32
N THR A 85 2.75 16.69 2.83
CA THR A 85 3.31 17.97 2.34
C THR A 85 3.20 18.18 0.83
N MET A 86 2.73 17.19 0.08
CA MET A 86 2.77 17.19 -1.39
C MET A 86 1.66 18.04 -2.04
N PHE A 87 0.63 18.42 -1.28
CA PHE A 87 -0.53 19.15 -1.81
C PHE A 87 -0.67 20.52 -1.15
N GLU A 88 -0.51 21.57 -1.95
CA GLU A 88 -0.63 22.98 -1.54
C GLU A 88 -2.03 23.34 -1.00
N ASN A 89 -3.05 22.51 -1.29
CA ASN A 89 -4.46 22.74 -0.94
C ASN A 89 -4.93 21.90 0.28
N VAL A 90 -4.03 21.24 1.00
CA VAL A 90 -4.39 20.46 2.19
C VAL A 90 -4.00 21.25 3.43
N ASP A 91 -5.00 21.71 4.18
CA ASP A 91 -4.79 22.34 5.48
C ASP A 91 -4.14 21.33 6.45
N HIS A 92 -2.84 21.48 6.70
CA HIS A 92 -2.05 20.62 7.58
C HIS A 92 -2.37 20.87 9.06
N SER A 93 -3.26 21.80 9.40
CA SER A 93 -3.61 22.13 10.78
C SER A 93 -4.43 21.05 11.53
N VAL A 94 -4.87 19.99 10.85
CA VAL A 94 -5.73 18.94 11.44
C VAL A 94 -4.96 17.70 11.93
N THR A 95 -3.63 17.67 11.80
CA THR A 95 -2.84 16.64 12.51
C THR A 95 -2.64 17.09 13.95
N ASP A 96 -3.52 16.59 14.81
CA ASP A 96 -3.51 16.62 16.27
C ASP A 96 -2.29 17.31 16.91
N THR A 97 -2.58 18.48 17.47
CA THR A 97 -1.79 19.10 18.53
C THR A 97 -1.81 18.20 19.77
N SER A 98 -1.01 17.15 19.76
CA SER A 98 -0.61 16.39 20.95
C SER A 98 0.89 16.28 20.91
N GLY A 99 1.54 17.23 21.59
CA GLY A 99 2.99 17.36 21.63
C GLY A 99 3.68 16.05 22.00
N THR A 100 4.45 15.52 21.05
CA THR A 100 5.55 14.61 21.36
C THR A 100 6.72 14.98 20.45
N ASN A 101 7.89 15.08 21.05
CA ASN A 101 9.12 15.49 20.42
C ASN A 101 9.47 14.58 19.24
N GLY A 102 9.31 15.05 18.00
CA GLY A 102 10.07 14.58 16.83
C GLY A 102 10.02 13.09 16.47
N VAL A 103 9.01 12.34 16.91
CA VAL A 103 8.76 10.96 16.48
C VAL A 103 7.28 10.86 16.14
N GLU A 104 6.93 11.26 14.92
CA GLU A 104 5.58 11.12 14.38
C GLU A 104 5.18 9.64 14.45
N SER A 105 4.15 9.35 15.24
CA SER A 105 3.60 8.00 15.42
C SER A 105 2.85 7.56 14.16
N PHE A 106 3.58 7.36 13.06
CA PHE A 106 3.11 6.63 11.89
C PHE A 106 3.01 5.14 12.28
N GLY A 107 1.87 4.81 12.85
CA GLY A 107 1.52 3.44 13.21
C GLY A 107 0.15 3.44 13.86
N CYS A 108 -0.85 2.86 13.20
CA CYS A 108 -2.02 2.40 13.95
C CYS A 108 -1.52 1.43 15.02
N ASN A 109 -1.99 1.54 16.26
CA ASN A 109 -1.73 0.52 17.25
C ASN A 109 -2.32 -0.80 16.74
N TYR A 110 -1.48 -1.62 16.11
CA TYR A 110 -1.89 -2.80 15.37
C TYR A 110 -2.59 -3.85 16.26
N ASN A 111 -2.50 -3.67 17.58
CA ASN A 111 -3.06 -4.53 18.60
C ASN A 111 -4.44 -4.09 19.10
N ASN A 112 -4.94 -2.88 18.75
CA ASN A 112 -6.18 -2.34 19.34
C ASN A 112 -7.06 -1.55 18.36
N CYS A 113 -6.92 -1.76 17.04
CA CYS A 113 -7.77 -1.09 16.06
C CYS A 113 -9.01 -1.94 15.76
N GLU A 114 -10.12 -1.65 16.44
CA GLU A 114 -11.43 -2.22 16.09
C GLU A 114 -11.95 -1.55 14.82
N ILE A 115 -11.83 -2.25 13.69
CA ILE A 115 -12.42 -1.82 12.42
C ILE A 115 -13.86 -2.35 12.37
N ALA A 116 -14.84 -1.46 12.28
CA ALA A 116 -16.23 -1.85 12.08
C ALA A 116 -16.39 -2.75 10.84
N SER A 117 -17.15 -3.85 10.96
CA SER A 117 -17.28 -4.93 9.96
C SER A 117 -17.52 -4.45 8.51
N GLN A 118 -18.36 -3.43 8.30
CA GLN A 118 -18.61 -2.87 6.96
C GLN A 118 -17.40 -2.13 6.37
N LYS A 119 -16.61 -1.45 7.21
CA LYS A 119 -15.36 -0.79 6.79
C LYS A 119 -14.26 -1.82 6.52
N GLN A 120 -14.30 -2.98 7.19
CA GLN A 120 -13.29 -4.02 7.06
C GLN A 120 -13.19 -4.59 5.63
N HIS A 121 -14.32 -4.86 4.96
CA HIS A 121 -14.29 -5.40 3.59
C HIS A 121 -13.73 -4.40 2.58
N LYS A 122 -14.18 -3.14 2.64
CA LYS A 122 -13.65 -2.06 1.78
C LYS A 122 -12.15 -1.87 2.02
N MET A 123 -11.72 -1.85 3.28
CA MET A 123 -10.31 -1.74 3.63
C MET A 123 -9.48 -2.92 3.15
N GLN A 124 -10.02 -4.14 3.17
CA GLN A 124 -9.32 -5.31 2.65
C GLN A 124 -9.05 -5.20 1.15
N HIS A 125 -10.05 -4.77 0.38
CA HIS A 125 -9.91 -4.52 -1.06
C HIS A 125 -8.91 -3.39 -1.35
N ASP A 126 -8.96 -2.30 -0.59
CA ASP A 126 -8.03 -1.19 -0.77
C ASP A 126 -6.58 -1.59 -0.40
N VAL A 127 -6.38 -2.47 0.60
CA VAL A 127 -5.05 -3.04 0.93
C VAL A 127 -4.54 -3.99 -0.16
N GLU A 128 -5.41 -4.72 -0.85
CA GLU A 128 -5.00 -5.55 -2.00
C GLU A 128 -4.44 -4.68 -3.14
N LYS A 129 -4.97 -3.47 -3.34
CA LYS A 129 -4.37 -2.50 -4.27
C LYS A 129 -2.97 -2.09 -3.84
N VAL A 130 -2.72 -1.87 -2.54
CA VAL A 130 -1.37 -1.58 -2.02
C VAL A 130 -0.41 -2.74 -2.34
N GLN A 131 -0.85 -3.99 -2.23
CA GLN A 131 -0.05 -5.15 -2.64
C GLN A 131 0.27 -5.14 -4.13
N SER A 132 -0.68 -4.75 -4.98
CA SER A 132 -0.45 -4.59 -6.42
C SER A 132 0.54 -3.47 -6.71
N VAL A 133 0.51 -2.35 -5.97
CA VAL A 133 1.50 -1.28 -6.09
C VAL A 133 2.92 -1.81 -5.80
N LEU A 134 3.09 -2.58 -4.72
CA LEU A 134 4.40 -3.19 -4.41
C LEU A 134 4.89 -4.11 -5.54
N LYS A 135 4.00 -4.88 -6.17
CA LYS A 135 4.34 -5.72 -7.34
C LYS A 135 4.69 -4.90 -8.56
N ASN A 136 3.96 -3.81 -8.82
CA ASN A 136 4.24 -2.89 -9.92
C ASN A 136 5.62 -2.25 -9.77
N ILE A 137 6.02 -1.88 -8.55
CA ILE A 137 7.38 -1.37 -8.28
C ILE A 137 8.44 -2.40 -8.70
N VAL A 138 8.24 -3.69 -8.38
CA VAL A 138 9.16 -4.75 -8.81
C VAL A 138 9.17 -4.88 -10.34
N ARG A 139 8.00 -4.90 -10.98
CA ARG A 139 7.88 -4.98 -12.43
C ARG A 139 8.61 -3.84 -13.14
N ASP A 140 8.41 -2.61 -12.69
CA ASP A 140 8.91 -1.43 -13.37
C ASP A 140 10.35 -1.05 -13.01
N TRP A 141 10.77 -1.32 -11.76
CA TRP A 141 12.01 -0.75 -11.21
C TRP A 141 13.00 -1.79 -10.65
N SER A 142 12.77 -3.09 -10.87
CA SER A 142 13.74 -4.13 -10.47
C SER A 142 14.32 -4.89 -11.65
N ASP A 143 15.48 -5.51 -11.43
CA ASP A 143 16.08 -6.44 -12.40
C ASP A 143 15.20 -7.67 -12.66
N MET A 144 14.46 -8.13 -11.64
CA MET A 144 13.53 -9.25 -11.79
C MET A 144 12.40 -8.95 -12.79
N GLY A 145 12.00 -7.68 -12.92
CA GLY A 145 11.00 -7.24 -13.88
C GLY A 145 11.53 -7.01 -15.29
N ALA A 146 12.85 -7.12 -15.53
CA ALA A 146 13.46 -6.73 -16.80
C ALA A 146 12.94 -7.54 -18.00
N GLU A 147 12.75 -8.85 -17.83
CA GLU A 147 12.22 -9.71 -18.89
C GLU A 147 10.76 -9.37 -19.23
N GLU A 148 9.93 -9.08 -18.23
CA GLU A 148 8.55 -8.64 -18.44
C GLU A 148 8.50 -7.26 -19.12
N ARG A 149 9.34 -6.31 -18.69
CA ARG A 149 9.46 -5.00 -19.37
C ARG A 149 9.92 -5.14 -20.80
N LYS A 150 10.86 -6.05 -21.09
CA LYS A 150 11.30 -6.32 -22.45
C LYS A 150 10.14 -6.83 -23.30
N GLN A 151 9.35 -7.79 -22.81
CA GLN A 151 8.23 -8.33 -23.57
C GLN A 151 7.10 -7.30 -23.79
N CYS A 152 6.83 -6.45 -22.80
CA CYS A 152 5.72 -5.50 -22.84
C CYS A 152 6.09 -4.15 -23.48
N TYR A 153 7.24 -3.58 -23.12
CA TYR A 153 7.64 -2.24 -23.54
C TYR A 153 8.45 -2.22 -24.83
N LYS A 154 9.26 -3.24 -25.13
CA LYS A 154 10.09 -3.25 -26.35
C LYS A 154 9.24 -3.13 -27.63
N PRO A 155 8.13 -3.86 -27.81
CA PRO A 155 7.30 -3.71 -29.01
C PRO A 155 6.73 -2.30 -29.19
N ILE A 156 6.38 -1.64 -28.08
CA ILE A 156 5.85 -0.26 -28.10
C ILE A 156 6.96 0.71 -28.50
N LEU A 157 8.15 0.56 -27.91
CA LEU A 157 9.30 1.40 -28.21
C LEU A 157 9.78 1.21 -29.66
N ASP A 158 9.77 -0.02 -30.17
CA ASP A 158 10.15 -0.33 -31.55
C ASP A 158 9.22 0.37 -32.55
N GLU A 159 7.90 0.34 -32.32
CA GLU A 159 6.93 1.07 -33.15
C GLU A 159 7.11 2.59 -33.06
N MET A 160 7.50 3.11 -31.90
CA MET A 160 7.79 4.54 -31.73
C MET A 160 9.06 4.94 -32.49
N GLU A 161 10.12 4.13 -32.42
CA GLU A 161 11.39 4.37 -33.13
C GLU A 161 11.20 4.27 -34.65
N GLU A 162 10.38 3.33 -35.13
CA GLU A 162 10.08 3.19 -36.56
C GLU A 162 9.30 4.38 -37.12
N ARG A 163 8.29 4.87 -36.39
CA ARG A 163 7.39 5.94 -36.87
C ARG A 163 7.93 7.35 -36.67
N PHE A 164 8.82 7.53 -35.70
CA PHE A 164 9.36 8.84 -35.31
C PHE A 164 10.89 8.80 -35.25
N SER A 165 11.52 8.26 -36.30
CA SER A 165 12.98 8.18 -36.36
C SER A 165 13.60 9.58 -36.32
N LEU A 166 14.64 9.75 -35.50
CA LEU A 166 15.34 11.02 -35.32
C LEU A 166 16.07 11.53 -36.59
N ASP A 167 16.15 10.71 -37.62
CA ASP A 167 16.80 11.02 -38.90
C ASP A 167 15.94 11.90 -39.84
N GLU A 168 14.70 12.23 -39.45
CA GLU A 168 13.82 13.14 -40.22
C GLU A 168 13.86 14.62 -39.78
N TYR A 169 14.88 15.05 -39.00
CA TYR A 169 15.08 16.46 -38.61
C TYR A 169 16.48 17.01 -38.93
#